data_AF-A0A3D5KPS5-F1
#
_entry.id   AF-A0A3D5KPS5-F1
#
_cell.length_a   1.000
_cell.length_b   1.000
_cell.length_c   1.000
_cell.angle_alpha   90.00
_cell.angle_beta   90.00
_cell.angle_gamma   90.00
#
_symmetry.space_group_name_H-M   'P 1'
#
loop_
_entity.id
_entity.type
_entity.pdbx_description
1 polymer ?
#
loop_
_entity_poly.entity_id
_entity_poly.type
_entity_poly.pdbx_seq_one_letter_code
_entity_poly.pdbx_strand_id
1 'polypeptide(L)' 'FDDDAIDEIAQAAFDINSGVENIGARRLHTVMSKLLNEFLFDVPDKISNDKPIKITKAMVKEKLHDLVKNKDLSEYIL' A
#
# COMPACT_ATOMS: atom_id res chain seq x y z
N PHE A 1 4.76 12.34 -2.49
CA PHE A 1 4.21 11.67 -1.31
C PHE A 1 4.24 12.67 -0.19
N ASP A 2 3.16 12.79 0.59
CA ASP A 2 3.24 13.49 1.87
C ASP A 2 4.05 12.65 2.87
N ASP A 3 4.70 13.29 3.84
CA ASP A 3 5.53 12.61 4.84
C ASP A 3 4.71 11.56 5.61
N ASP A 4 3.46 11.90 5.96
CA ASP A 4 2.53 11.01 6.66
C ASP A 4 2.06 9.81 5.81
N ALA A 5 2.15 9.93 4.48
CA ALA A 5 1.89 8.83 3.55
C ALA A 5 3.06 7.85 3.52
N ILE A 6 4.30 8.34 3.63
CA ILE A 6 5.49 7.50 3.72
C ILE A 6 5.46 6.67 5.00
N ASP A 7 5.13 7.30 6.13
CA ASP A 7 4.97 6.61 7.42
C ASP A 7 3.90 5.52 7.35
N GLU A 8 2.77 5.80 6.70
CA GLU A 8 1.68 4.82 6.54
C GLU A 8 2.10 3.64 5.63
N ILE A 9 2.86 3.89 4.57
CA ILE A 9 3.42 2.82 3.72
C ILE A 9 4.36 1.92 4.54
N ALA A 10 5.22 2.52 5.37
CA ALA A 10 6.13 1.79 6.24
C ALA A 10 5.35 0.97 7.29
N GLN A 11 4.32 1.55 7.90
CA GLN A 11 3.45 0.87 8.86
C GLN A 11 2.74 -0.32 8.22
N ALA A 12 2.14 -0.17 7.04
CA ALA A 12 1.48 -1.26 6.34
C ALA A 12 2.45 -2.40 6.00
N ALA A 13 3.67 -2.08 5.56
CA ALA A 13 4.70 -3.09 5.30
C ALA A 13 5.12 -3.83 6.57
N PHE A 14 5.25 -3.10 7.69
CA PHE A 14 5.54 -3.69 9.00
C PHE A 14 4.41 -4.63 9.44
N ASP A 15 3.16 -4.19 9.39
CA ASP A 15 2.00 -4.97 9.84
C ASP A 15 1.87 -6.30 9.07
N ILE A 16 2.11 -6.28 7.75
CA ILE A 16 2.10 -7.49 6.93
C ILE A 16 3.27 -8.43 7.31
N ASN A 17 4.47 -7.88 7.55
CA ASN A 17 5.60 -8.68 8.01
C ASN A 17 5.35 -9.32 9.39
N SER A 18 4.60 -8.65 10.26
CA SER A 18 4.20 -9.17 11.58
C SER A 18 3.07 -10.21 11.52
N GLY A 19 2.19 -10.14 10.51
CA GLY A 19 1.03 -11.02 10.39
C GLY A 19 1.24 -12.27 9.54
N VAL A 20 2.23 -12.28 8.64
CA VAL A 20 2.43 -13.39 7.68
C VAL A 20 3.84 -13.98 7.80
N GLU A 21 4.79 -13.41 7.07
CA GLU A 21 6.20 -13.82 7.06
C GLU A 21 7.04 -12.55 7.00
N ASN A 22 8.02 -12.43 7.89
CA ASN A 22 8.89 -11.28 7.89
C ASN A 22 10.01 -11.43 6.84
N ILE A 23 9.82 -10.81 5.68
CA ILE A 23 10.83 -10.75 4.61
C ILE A 23 11.65 -9.45 4.64
N GLY A 24 11.52 -8.68 5.71
CA GLY A 24 12.16 -7.39 5.91
C GLY A 24 11.71 -6.34 4.88
N ALA A 25 12.64 -5.49 4.47
CA ALA A 25 12.38 -4.38 3.54
C ALA A 25 11.86 -4.82 2.16
N ARG A 26 12.06 -6.08 1.75
CA ARG A 26 11.53 -6.63 0.49
C ARG A 26 10.00 -6.51 0.40
N ARG A 27 9.31 -6.48 1.53
CA ARG A 27 7.86 -6.27 1.63
C ARG A 27 7.40 -4.97 0.96
N LEU A 28 8.23 -3.93 0.99
CA LEU A 28 7.92 -2.63 0.39
C LEU A 28 7.68 -2.73 -1.11
N HIS A 29 8.31 -3.67 -1.83
CA HIS A 29 8.05 -3.87 -3.25
C HIS A 29 6.59 -4.21 -3.51
N THR A 30 6.05 -5.21 -2.80
CA THR A 30 4.65 -5.63 -2.96
C THR A 30 3.68 -4.54 -2.52
N VAL A 31 3.98 -3.85 -1.42
CA VAL A 31 3.16 -2.72 -0.93
C VAL A 31 3.09 -1.59 -1.96
N MET A 32 4.25 -1.17 -2.49
CA MET A 32 4.32 -0.12 -3.50
C MET A 32 3.64 -0.53 -4.81
N SER A 33 3.83 -1.78 -5.26
CA SER A 33 3.15 -2.29 -6.44
C SER A 33 1.62 -2.23 -6.28
N LYS A 34 1.07 -2.66 -5.14
CA LYS A 34 -0.38 -2.57 -4.90
C LYS A 34 -0.85 -1.11 -4.86
N LEU A 35 -0.13 -0.23 -4.17
CA LEU A 35 -0.47 1.18 -4.04
C LEU A 35 -0.53 1.89 -5.40
N LEU A 36 0.41 1.58 -6.29
CA LEU A 36 0.59 2.31 -7.54
C LEU A 36 -0.12 1.69 -8.75
N ASN A 37 -0.58 0.43 -8.65
CA ASN A 37 -1.09 -0.33 -9.80
C ASN A 37 -2.18 0.42 -10.59
N GLU A 38 -3.18 0.96 -9.90
CA GLU A 38 -4.28 1.67 -10.57
C GLU A 38 -3.80 2.94 -11.28
N PHE A 39 -2.90 3.71 -10.66
CA PHE A 39 -2.33 4.90 -11.31
C PHE A 39 -1.51 4.54 -12.54
N LEU A 40 -0.74 3.45 -12.47
CA LEU A 40 0.07 2.98 -13.60
C LEU A 40 -0.79 2.45 -14.75
N PHE A 41 -1.98 1.90 -14.46
CA PHE A 41 -2.94 1.49 -15.48
C PHE A 41 -3.65 2.69 -16.13
N ASP A 42 -3.98 3.70 -15.33
CA ASP A 42 -4.72 4.88 -15.78
C ASP A 42 -3.84 5.92 -16.50
N VAL A 43 -2.52 5.74 -16.53
CA VAL A 43 -1.58 6.59 -17.28
C VAL A 43 -1.30 6.02 -18.67
N PRO A 44 -1.35 6.81 -19.76
CA PRO A 44 -1.68 8.24 -19.79
C PRO A 44 -3.19 8.53 -19.99
N ASP A 45 -4.01 7.49 -20.17
CA ASP A 45 -5.37 7.60 -20.70
C ASP A 45 -6.32 8.45 -19.85
N LYS A 46 -6.28 8.28 -18.52
CA LYS A 46 -7.11 9.03 -17.56
C LYS A 46 -6.31 10.02 -16.72
N ILE A 47 -5.00 9.77 -16.58
CA ILE A 47 -4.09 10.62 -15.82
C ILE A 47 -3.08 11.23 -16.79
N SER A 48 -3.23 12.52 -17.03
CA SER A 48 -2.33 13.32 -17.85
C SER A 48 -1.14 13.84 -17.03
N ASN A 49 0.01 14.02 -17.67
CA ASN A 49 1.23 14.54 -17.04
C ASN A 49 1.08 15.94 -16.41
N ASP A 50 0.05 16.70 -16.80
CA ASP A 50 -0.18 18.07 -16.33
C ASP A 50 -0.75 18.15 -14.91
N LYS A 51 -1.14 17.02 -14.32
CA LYS A 51 -1.70 16.95 -12.95
C LYS A 51 -0.90 15.97 -12.10
N PRO A 52 0.06 16.45 -11.29
CA PRO A 52 0.82 15.58 -10.40
C PRO A 52 -0.09 14.91 -9.38
N ILE A 53 0.03 13.59 -9.25
CA ILE A 53 -0.73 12.81 -8.26
C ILE A 53 -0.13 13.05 -6.88
N LYS A 54 -0.94 13.58 -5.97
CA LYS A 54 -0.55 13.73 -4.57
C LYS A 54 -0.98 12.50 -3.78
N ILE A 55 -0.01 11.69 -3.37
CA ILE A 55 -0.25 10.52 -2.50
C ILE A 55 -0.31 10.99 -1.04
N THR A 56 -1.49 10.87 -0.44
CA THR A 56 -1.79 11.23 0.96
C THR A 56 -1.92 10.00 1.84
N LYS A 57 -1.80 10.15 3.16
CA LYS A 57 -2.03 9.06 4.13
C LYS A 57 -3.39 8.37 3.97
N ALA A 58 -4.45 9.15 3.75
CA ALA A 58 -5.79 8.60 3.57
C ALA A 58 -5.87 7.68 2.34
N MET A 59 -5.25 8.10 1.24
CA MET A 59 -5.18 7.29 0.01
C MET A 59 -4.38 6.00 0.22
N VAL A 60 -3.27 6.06 0.95
CA VAL A 60 -2.49 4.87 1.31
C VAL A 60 -3.33 3.88 2.11
N LYS A 61 -4.02 4.35 3.16
CA LYS A 61 -4.92 3.51 3.97
C LYS A 61 -5.98 2.83 3.14
N GLU A 62 -6.66 3.59 2.28
CA GLU A 62 -7.70 3.06 1.41
C GLU A 62 -7.17 1.96 0.48
N LYS A 63 -6.05 2.22 -0.20
CA LYS A 63 -5.48 1.28 -1.18
C LYS A 63 -4.86 0.03 -0.57
N LEU A 64 -4.37 0.11 0.66
CA LEU A 64 -3.68 -0.99 1.35
C LEU A 64 -4.54 -1.71 2.40
N HIS A 65 -5.76 -1.25 2.65
CA HIS A 65 -6.67 -1.80 3.65
C HIS A 65 -6.81 -3.35 3.55
N ASP A 66 -7.00 -3.87 2.33
CA ASP A 66 -7.21 -5.31 2.11
C ASP A 66 -5.94 -6.15 2.28
N LEU A 67 -4.76 -5.54 2.10
CA LEU A 67 -3.48 -6.22 2.33
C LEU A 67 -3.24 -6.44 3.82
N VAL A 68 -3.62 -5.47 4.66
CA VAL A 68 -3.43 -5.53 6.12
C VAL A 68 -4.49 -6.42 6.79
N LYS A 69 -5.74 -6.38 6.32
CA LYS A 69 -6.84 -7.18 6.88
C LYS A 69 -6.69 -8.69 6.75
N ASN A 70 -5.85 -9.19 5.85
CA ASN A 70 -5.62 -10.63 5.74
C ASN A 70 -4.98 -11.24 7.00
N LYS A 71 -4.41 -10.43 7.90
CA LYS A 71 -3.98 -10.87 9.23
C LYS A 71 -5.14 -11.36 10.09
N ASP A 72 -6.26 -10.64 10.10
CA ASP A 72 -7.39 -10.93 11.00
C ASP A 72 -8.05 -12.28 10.63
N LEU A 73 -8.19 -12.60 9.34
CA LEU A 73 -8.84 -13.84 8.93
C LEU A 73 -8.06 -15.10 9.32
N SER A 74 -6.73 -15.02 9.37
CA SER A 74 -5.86 -16.12 9.80
C SER A 74 -5.99 -16.42 11.30
N GLU A 75 -6.41 -15.46 12.13
CA GLU A 75 -6.65 -15.66 13.56
C GLU A 75 -8.04 -16.29 13.86
N TYR A 76 -8.99 -16.27 12.91
CA TYR A 76 -10.35 -16.79 13.11
C TYR A 76 -10.63 -18.17 12.49
N ILE A 77 -9.74 -18.70 11.63
CA ILE A 77 -9.88 -20.03 11.03
C ILE A 77 -8.79 -20.94 11.63
N LEU A 78 -9.06 -21.44 12.84
CA LEU A 78 -8.41 -22.62 13.42
C LEU A 78 -9.46 -23.72 13.59
#